data_AF-X0S882-F1
#
_entry.id   AF-X0S882-F1
#
_cell.length_a   1.000
_cell.length_b   1.000
_cell.length_c   1.000
_cell.angle_alpha   90.00
_cell.angle_beta   90.00
_cell.angle_gamma   90.00
#
_symmetry.space_group_name_H-M   'P 1'
#
loop_
_entity.id
_entity.type
_entity.pdbx_description
1 polymer ?
#
loop_
_entity_poly.entity_id
_entity_poly.type
_entity_poly.pdbx_seq_one_letter_code
_entity_poly.pdbx_strand_id
1 'polypeptide(L)'
;MILTSTVVMYIMMYFNTYEWDHIYFSETRAYMALYMGAGMAVIMLALMSNMYKKTKVNLMIYGLSVLMFAVGIWGVRSQATVDQVDWMQAMIPHHSIAILTSSRADIEDPRVQQLADDIIEAQKREIQEMQALIEALE
;
A
#
# COMPACT_ATOMS: atom_id res chain seq x y z
N MET A 1 -6.95 -19.44 2.37
CA MET A 1 -6.36 -18.68 3.50
C MET A 1 -5.45 -17.57 3.01
N ILE A 2 -4.28 -17.85 2.43
CA ILE A 2 -3.33 -16.80 1.99
C ILE A 2 -3.99 -15.75 1.09
N LEU A 3 -4.66 -16.16 0.01
CA LEU A 3 -5.36 -15.24 -0.88
C LEU A 3 -6.40 -14.38 -0.14
N THR A 4 -7.23 -14.99 0.70
CA THR A 4 -8.22 -14.29 1.52
C THR A 4 -7.55 -13.28 2.45
N SER A 5 -6.47 -13.67 3.13
CA SER A 5 -5.70 -12.79 4.00
C SER A 5 -5.08 -11.64 3.22
N THR A 6 -4.56 -11.87 2.01
CA THR A 6 -4.03 -10.80 1.14
C THR A 6 -5.10 -9.79 0.76
N VAL A 7 -6.30 -10.24 0.39
CA VAL A 7 -7.43 -9.34 0.07
C VAL A 7 -7.85 -8.54 1.30
N VAL A 8 -7.95 -9.18 2.46
CA VAL A 8 -8.28 -8.49 3.72
C VAL A 8 -7.21 -7.48 4.09
N MET A 9 -5.92 -7.84 4.00
CA MET A 9 -4.82 -6.91 4.27
C MET A 9 -4.87 -5.70 3.33
N TYR A 10 -5.15 -5.90 2.04
CA TYR A 10 -5.31 -4.80 1.09
C TYR A 10 -6.41 -3.83 1.53
N ILE A 11 -7.56 -4.32 1.99
CA ILE A 11 -8.64 -3.48 2.52
C ILE A 11 -8.18 -2.76 3.80
N MET A 12 -7.52 -3.47 4.72
CA MET A 12 -7.05 -2.91 5.99
C MET A 12 -6.00 -1.79 5.81
N MET A 13 -5.27 -1.78 4.69
CA MET A 13 -4.34 -0.68 4.37
C MET A 13 -5.06 0.69 4.23
N TYR A 14 -6.38 0.73 4.07
CA TYR A 14 -7.15 1.99 4.01
C TYR A 14 -7.66 2.47 5.39
N PHE A 15 -7.53 1.68 6.45
CA PHE A 15 -8.05 2.03 7.78
C PHE A 15 -7.34 3.22 8.45
N ASN A 16 -6.18 3.61 7.94
CA ASN A 16 -5.41 4.76 8.39
C ASN A 16 -5.57 5.99 7.46
N THR A 17 -6.54 5.97 6.55
CA THR A 17 -6.91 7.16 5.77
C THR A 17 -7.64 8.15 6.69
N TYR A 18 -7.27 9.43 6.68
CA TYR A 18 -7.81 10.47 7.56
C TYR A 18 -9.28 10.79 7.26
N GLU A 19 -9.63 10.90 5.97
CA GLU A 19 -10.99 11.20 5.51
C GLU A 19 -11.48 10.15 4.50
N TRP A 20 -12.80 9.99 4.40
CA TRP A 20 -13.42 8.94 3.57
C TRP A 20 -13.32 9.22 2.07
N ASP A 21 -13.36 10.50 1.69
CA ASP A 21 -13.21 10.98 0.32
C ASP A 21 -11.77 10.87 -0.20
N HIS A 22 -10.80 10.59 0.67
CA HIS A 22 -9.43 10.30 0.29
C HIS A 22 -9.19 8.82 -0.07
N ILE A 23 -10.23 7.98 -0.07
CA ILE A 23 -10.12 6.55 -0.42
C ILE A 23 -10.24 6.38 -1.93
N TYR A 24 -9.10 6.16 -2.57
CA TYR A 24 -8.98 5.83 -3.98
C TYR A 24 -8.35 4.46 -4.17
N PHE A 25 -8.61 3.82 -5.32
CA PHE A 25 -7.86 2.62 -5.69
C PHE A 25 -6.38 2.99 -5.88
N SER A 26 -5.48 2.06 -5.54
CA SER A 26 -4.04 2.27 -5.72
C SER A 26 -3.40 1.00 -6.27
N GLU A 27 -2.93 1.08 -7.51
CA GLU A 27 -2.19 -0.01 -8.15
C GLU A 27 -0.92 -0.34 -7.36
N THR A 28 -0.22 0.68 -6.85
CA THR A 28 0.95 0.53 -5.99
C THR A 28 0.64 -0.26 -4.71
N ARG A 29 -0.50 -0.01 -4.04
CA ARG A 29 -0.93 -0.83 -2.89
C ARG A 29 -1.29 -2.26 -3.30
N ALA A 30 -1.85 -2.46 -4.50
CA ALA A 30 -2.12 -3.80 -5.02
C ALA A 30 -0.83 -4.59 -5.25
N TYR A 31 0.22 -3.96 -5.82
CA TYR A 31 1.56 -4.57 -5.92
C TYR A 31 2.15 -4.89 -4.55
N MET A 32 1.96 -4.00 -3.56
CA MET A 32 2.39 -4.26 -2.18
C MET A 32 1.69 -5.49 -1.59
N ALA A 33 0.36 -5.55 -1.69
CA ALA A 33 -0.40 -6.70 -1.23
C ALA A 33 0.06 -8.00 -1.92
N LEU A 34 0.39 -7.95 -3.22
CA LEU A 34 0.89 -9.07 -4.00
C LEU A 34 2.20 -9.62 -3.44
N TYR A 35 3.25 -8.80 -3.32
CA TYR A 35 4.54 -9.29 -2.85
C TYR A 35 4.49 -9.65 -1.35
N MET A 36 3.72 -8.93 -0.53
CA MET A 36 3.57 -9.26 0.89
C MET A 36 2.86 -10.60 1.09
N GLY A 37 1.78 -10.84 0.35
CA GLY A 37 1.07 -12.12 0.35
C GLY A 37 1.95 -13.29 -0.13
N ALA A 38 2.72 -13.06 -1.18
CA ALA A 38 3.67 -14.03 -1.70
C ALA A 38 4.81 -14.32 -0.70
N GLY A 39 5.36 -13.30 -0.05
CA GLY A 39 6.37 -13.44 0.99
C GLY A 39 5.87 -14.24 2.19
N MET A 40 4.63 -13.98 2.62
CA MET A 40 3.98 -14.78 3.66
C MET A 40 3.85 -16.26 3.25
N ALA A 41 3.49 -16.55 1.99
CA ALA A 41 3.41 -17.91 1.48
C ALA A 41 4.75 -18.66 1.52
N VAL A 42 5.84 -17.97 1.16
CA VAL A 42 7.21 -18.49 1.23
C VAL A 42 7.59 -18.81 2.68
N ILE A 43 7.34 -17.89 3.61
CA ILE A 43 7.65 -18.07 5.04
C ILE A 43 6.86 -19.24 5.62
N MET A 44 5.56 -19.34 5.33
CA MET A 44 4.70 -20.44 5.79
C MET A 44 5.24 -21.79 5.30
N LEU A 45 5.61 -21.91 4.02
CA LEU A 45 6.17 -23.14 3.47
C LEU A 45 7.53 -23.49 4.07
N ALA A 46 8.38 -22.50 4.34
CA ALA A 46 9.69 -22.72 4.95
C ALA A 46 9.59 -23.22 6.39
N LEU A 47 8.64 -22.70 7.17
CA LEU A 47 8.46 -23.07 8.58
C LEU A 47 7.56 -24.30 8.76
N MET A 48 6.70 -24.61 7.79
CA MET A 48 5.77 -25.73 7.80
C MET A 48 6.12 -26.73 6.70
N SER A 49 7.24 -27.44 6.86
CA SER A 49 7.88 -28.29 5.84
C SER A 49 7.07 -29.47 5.29
N ASN A 50 5.85 -29.70 5.79
CA ASN A 50 4.87 -30.67 5.26
C ASN A 50 3.45 -30.09 5.17
N MET A 51 3.33 -28.79 4.85
CA MET A 51 2.03 -28.12 4.73
C MET A 51 1.07 -28.88 3.80
N TYR A 52 1.57 -29.39 2.68
CA TYR A 52 0.90 -30.41 1.88
C TYR A 52 1.69 -31.70 1.85
N LYS A 53 0.98 -32.84 1.90
CA LYS A 53 1.55 -34.19 1.84
C LYS A 53 2.34 -34.46 0.55
N LYS A 54 2.01 -33.75 -0.54
CA LYS A 54 2.65 -33.91 -1.85
C LYS A 54 3.74 -32.85 -2.04
N THR A 55 5.00 -33.27 -2.04
CA THR A 55 6.16 -32.37 -2.24
C THR A 55 6.07 -31.53 -3.51
N LYS A 56 5.54 -32.09 -4.60
CA LYS A 56 5.33 -31.35 -5.86
C LYS A 56 4.41 -30.14 -5.69
N VAL A 57 3.38 -30.25 -4.84
CA VAL A 57 2.46 -29.13 -4.56
C VAL A 57 3.19 -28.04 -3.78
N ASN A 58 3.96 -28.41 -2.75
CA ASN A 58 4.78 -27.45 -2.00
C ASN A 58 5.76 -26.72 -2.93
N LEU A 59 6.45 -27.45 -3.82
CA LEU A 59 7.41 -26.87 -4.77
C LEU A 59 6.73 -25.91 -5.76
N MET A 60 5.56 -26.28 -6.28
CA MET A 60 4.79 -25.40 -7.19
C MET A 60 4.37 -24.11 -6.50
N ILE A 61 3.84 -24.20 -5.27
CA ILE A 61 3.42 -23.01 -4.52
C ILE A 61 4.63 -22.14 -4.18
N TYR A 62 5.76 -22.74 -3.82
CA TYR A 62 7.00 -22.01 -3.57
C TYR A 62 7.47 -21.25 -4.83
N GLY A 63 7.55 -21.93 -5.97
CA GLY A 63 7.94 -21.32 -7.24
C GLY A 63 7.00 -20.19 -7.68
N LEU A 64 5.68 -20.40 -7.58
CA LEU A 64 4.70 -19.37 -7.89
C LEU A 64 4.81 -18.17 -6.94
N SER A 65 5.04 -18.43 -5.65
CA SER A 65 5.18 -17.36 -4.65
C SER A 65 6.43 -16.53 -4.91
N VAL A 66 7.57 -17.16 -5.24
CA VAL A 66 8.79 -16.42 -5.61
C VAL A 66 8.56 -15.56 -6.86
N LEU A 67 7.86 -16.08 -7.86
CA LEU A 67 7.51 -15.33 -9.07
C LEU A 67 6.62 -14.12 -8.75
N MET A 68 5.53 -14.32 -7.99
CA MET A 68 4.62 -13.24 -7.59
C MET A 68 5.32 -12.19 -6.71
N PHE A 69 6.25 -12.61 -5.86
CA PHE A 69 7.08 -11.73 -5.05
C PHE A 69 7.96 -10.84 -5.94
N ALA A 70 8.64 -11.43 -6.93
CA ALA A 70 9.46 -10.69 -7.88
C ALA A 70 8.64 -9.71 -8.73
N VAL A 71 7.47 -10.13 -9.22
CA VAL A 71 6.56 -9.28 -9.99
C VAL A 71 6.04 -8.12 -9.15
N GLY A 72 5.60 -8.36 -7.91
CA GLY A 72 5.11 -7.30 -7.03
C GLY A 72 6.21 -6.29 -6.65
N ILE A 73 7.45 -6.75 -6.41
CA ILE A 73 8.59 -5.85 -6.20
C ILE A 73 8.89 -5.05 -7.48
N TRP A 74 8.87 -5.69 -8.63
CA TRP A 74 9.09 -4.98 -9.89
C TRP A 74 8.02 -3.92 -10.13
N GLY A 75 6.73 -4.21 -9.93
CA GLY A 75 5.64 -3.25 -10.06
C GLY A 75 5.79 -2.05 -9.13
N VAL A 76 6.01 -2.29 -7.82
CA VAL A 76 6.17 -1.23 -6.84
C VAL A 76 7.43 -0.37 -7.07
N ARG A 77 8.52 -0.96 -7.59
CA ARG A 77 9.79 -0.25 -7.79
C ARG A 77 9.91 0.44 -9.14
N SER A 78 9.34 -0.15 -10.18
CA SER A 78 9.42 0.41 -11.54
C SER A 78 8.36 1.46 -11.80
N GLN A 79 7.18 1.35 -11.17
CA GLN A 79 6.01 2.18 -11.44
C GLN A 79 5.63 2.22 -12.93
N ALA A 80 6.02 1.18 -13.70
CA ALA A 80 5.93 1.18 -15.15
C ALA A 80 4.49 1.17 -15.69
N THR A 81 3.52 0.80 -14.85
CA THR A 81 2.09 0.71 -15.19
C THR A 81 1.26 1.84 -14.57
N VAL A 82 1.87 2.68 -13.72
CA VAL A 82 1.17 3.73 -12.99
C VAL A 82 1.22 5.00 -13.84
N ASP A 83 0.07 5.40 -14.39
CA ASP A 83 -0.05 6.66 -15.12
C ASP A 83 -0.28 7.85 -14.17
N GLN A 84 -0.49 9.05 -14.73
CA GLN A 84 -0.66 10.27 -13.93
C GLN A 84 -1.93 10.26 -13.07
N VAL A 85 -3.03 9.65 -13.53
CA VAL A 85 -4.28 9.58 -12.77
C VAL A 85 -4.12 8.54 -11.66
N ASP A 86 -3.61 7.35 -11.99
CA ASP A 86 -3.32 6.30 -11.01
C ASP A 86 -2.32 6.78 -9.95
N TRP A 87 -1.34 7.59 -10.35
CA TRP A 87 -0.38 8.20 -9.45
C TRP A 87 -1.06 9.14 -8.45
N MET A 88 -1.92 10.07 -8.91
CA MET A 88 -2.66 10.98 -8.04
C MET A 88 -3.61 10.23 -7.11
N GLN A 89 -4.37 9.27 -7.65
CA GLN A 89 -5.25 8.40 -6.87
C GLN A 89 -4.49 7.63 -5.79
N ALA A 90 -3.28 7.13 -6.06
CA ALA A 90 -2.44 6.49 -5.05
C ALA A 90 -1.86 7.48 -4.03
N MET A 91 -1.63 8.74 -4.42
CA MET A 91 -0.96 9.75 -3.61
C MET A 91 -1.90 10.45 -2.62
N ILE A 92 -3.18 10.61 -2.94
CA ILE A 92 -4.21 11.14 -2.03
C ILE A 92 -4.29 10.37 -0.70
N PRO A 93 -4.48 9.04 -0.66
CA PRO A 93 -4.53 8.31 0.60
C PRO A 93 -3.17 8.28 1.30
N HIS A 94 -2.04 8.41 0.58
CA HIS A 94 -0.72 8.57 1.19
C HIS A 94 -0.62 9.90 1.96
N HIS A 95 -1.02 11.00 1.32
CA HIS A 95 -1.05 12.33 1.95
C HIS A 95 -2.03 12.36 3.13
N SER A 96 -3.14 11.66 2.99
CA SER A 96 -4.13 11.52 4.04
C SER A 96 -3.57 10.84 5.29
N ILE A 97 -2.72 9.82 5.15
CA ILE A 97 -2.06 9.19 6.31
C ILE A 97 -1.13 10.19 7.01
N ALA A 98 -0.39 11.01 6.25
CA ALA A 98 0.49 12.03 6.83
C ALA A 98 -0.32 13.04 7.67
N ILE A 99 -1.47 13.51 7.17
CA ILE A 99 -2.38 14.37 7.94
C ILE A 99 -2.87 13.67 9.22
N LEU A 100 -3.30 12.41 9.13
CA LEU A 100 -3.73 11.63 10.29
C LEU A 100 -2.63 11.54 11.36
N THR A 101 -1.40 11.22 10.96
CA THR A 101 -0.30 11.02 11.92
C THR A 101 0.20 12.34 12.50
N SER A 102 0.31 13.38 11.67
CA SER A 102 0.77 14.70 12.13
C SER A 102 -0.25 15.37 13.04
N SER A 103 -1.55 15.17 12.81
CA SER A 103 -2.62 15.77 13.64
C SER A 103 -2.85 15.08 14.99
N ARG A 104 -2.33 13.86 15.18
CA ARG A 104 -2.58 13.03 16.38
C ARG A 104 -1.33 12.67 17.16
N ALA A 105 -0.15 12.93 16.63
CA ALA A 105 1.10 12.69 17.35
C ALA A 105 1.21 13.64 18.55
N ASP A 106 1.71 13.12 19.66
CA ASP A 106 2.03 13.92 20.83
C ASP A 106 3.42 14.56 20.63
N ILE A 107 3.42 15.86 20.30
CA ILE A 107 4.63 16.60 19.91
C ILE A 107 4.84 17.77 20.88
N GLU A 108 5.94 17.72 21.64
CA GLU A 108 6.27 18.75 22.63
C GLU A 108 7.25 19.83 22.10
N ASP A 109 8.20 19.45 21.22
CA ASP A 109 9.20 20.38 20.68
C ASP A 109 8.53 21.34 19.68
N PRO A 110 8.55 22.67 19.93
CA PRO A 110 7.86 23.64 19.06
C PRO A 110 8.31 23.61 17.60
N ARG A 111 9.56 23.21 17.32
CA ARG A 111 10.09 23.10 15.95
C ARG A 111 9.49 21.90 15.22
N VAL A 112 9.24 20.81 15.95
CA VAL A 112 8.59 19.61 15.41
C VAL A 112 7.10 19.85 15.25
N GLN A 113 6.46 20.60 16.15
CA GLN A 113 5.06 21.00 16.00
C GLN A 113 4.87 21.85 14.74
N GLN A 114 5.74 22.85 14.54
CA GLN A 114 5.69 23.66 13.32
C GLN A 114 5.85 22.81 12.05
N LEU A 115 6.79 21.85 12.06
CA LEU A 115 6.96 20.92 10.93
C LEU A 115 5.69 20.09 10.68
N ALA A 116 5.03 19.61 11.73
CA ALA A 116 3.79 18.85 11.61
C ALA A 116 2.66 19.70 11.02
N ASP A 117 2.53 20.96 11.45
CA ASP A 117 1.54 21.90 10.93
C ASP A 117 1.80 22.25 9.46
N ASP A 118 3.07 22.48 9.09
CA ASP A 118 3.48 22.74 7.71
C ASP A 118 3.17 21.54 6.79
N ILE A 119 3.42 20.31 7.26
CA ILE A 119 3.07 19.08 6.55
C ILE A 119 1.54 19.00 6.36
N ILE A 120 0.75 19.26 7.40
CA ILE A 120 -0.72 19.19 7.30
C ILE A 120 -1.24 20.20 6.27
N GLU A 121 -0.76 21.44 6.29
CA GLU A 121 -1.18 22.48 5.35
C GLU A 121 -0.84 22.11 3.90
N ALA A 122 0.42 21.71 3.66
CA ALA A 122 0.87 21.32 2.33
C ALA A 122 0.07 20.14 1.78
N GLN A 123 -0.10 19.09 2.58
CA GLN A 123 -0.72 17.85 2.14
C GLN A 123 -2.23 18.03 1.87
N LYS A 124 -2.92 18.90 2.62
CA LYS A 124 -4.32 19.27 2.32
C LYS A 124 -4.46 20.00 0.99
N ARG A 125 -3.57 20.96 0.73
CA ARG A 125 -3.57 21.70 -0.55
C ARG A 125 -3.29 20.77 -1.73
N GLU A 126 -2.30 19.88 -1.59
CA GLU A 126 -1.92 18.92 -2.62
C GLU A 126 -3.04 17.91 -2.91
N ILE A 127 -3.79 17.46 -1.89
CA ILE A 127 -4.98 16.61 -2.10
C ILE A 127 -6.03 17.31 -2.95
N GLN A 128 -6.35 18.57 -2.63
CA GLN A 128 -7.34 19.35 -3.39
C GLN A 128 -6.91 19.55 -4.85
N GLU A 129 -5.63 19.84 -5.08
CA GLU A 129 -5.07 19.97 -6.42
C GLU A 129 -5.16 18.66 -7.20
N MET A 130 -4.77 17.53 -6.59
CA MET A 130 -4.87 16.21 -7.21
C MET A 130 -6.31 15.81 -7.52
N GLN A 131 -7.26 16.05 -6.61
CA GLN A 131 -8.68 15.78 -6.84
C GLN A 131 -9.23 16.56 -8.04
N ALA A 132 -8.91 17.86 -8.13
CA ALA A 132 -9.33 18.70 -9.25
C ALA A 132 -8.69 18.26 -10.58
N LEU A 133 -7.42 17.85 -10.56
CA LEU A 133 -6.73 17.34 -11.75
C LEU A 133 -7.28 15.98 -12.20
N ILE A 134 -7.61 15.07 -11.28
CA ILE A 134 -8.27 13.81 -11.61
C ILE A 134 -9.61 14.08 -12.29
N GLU A 135 -10.46 14.95 -11.72
CA GLU A 135 -11.76 15.30 -12.30
C GLU A 135 -11.63 15.92 -13.70
N ALA A 136 -10.55 16.65 -13.99
CA ALA A 136 -10.31 17.24 -15.30
C ALA A 136 -9.73 16.28 -16.35
N LEU A 137 -9.12 15.16 -15.92
CA LEU A 137 -8.43 14.20 -16.80
C LEU A 137 -9.24 12.92 -17.06
N GLU A 138 -10.25 12.64 -16.24
CA GLU A 138 -11.23 11.55 -16.42
C GLU A 138 -12.44 11.99 -17.28
#